data_AF-V4LQE6-F1
#
_entry.id   AF-V4LQE6-F1
#
_cell.length_a   1.000
_cell.length_b   1.000
_cell.length_c   1.000
_cell.angle_alpha   90.00
_cell.angle_beta   90.00
_cell.angle_gamma   90.00
#
_symmetry.space_group_name_H-M   'P 1'
#
loop_
_entity.id
_entity.type
_entity.pdbx_description
1 polymer ?
#
loop_
_entity_poly.entity_id
_entity_poly.type
_entity_poly.pdbx_seq_one_letter_code
_entity_poly.pdbx_strand_id
1 'polypeptide(L)' 'MKITVPHFDNSELIEGYAMTLIGRCMNPPMQDMKMLLYMLPRILKVEDKVAGMDLGRGRFQFDFESEEDIKEVMKM' A
#
# COMPACT_ATOMS: atom_id res chain seq x y z
N MET A 1 30.74 -13.26 -6.93
CA MET A 1 30.05 -13.31 -8.24
C MET A 1 29.05 -12.17 -8.28
N LYS A 2 29.17 -11.24 -9.23
CA LYS A 2 28.20 -10.14 -9.42
C LYS A 2 27.38 -10.44 -10.67
N ILE A 3 26.06 -10.43 -10.53
CA ILE A 3 25.12 -10.53 -11.65
C ILE A 3 24.65 -9.11 -11.95
N THR A 4 24.82 -8.65 -13.18
CA THR A 4 24.31 -7.35 -13.63
C THR A 4 22.99 -7.60 -14.35
N VAL A 5 21.91 -7.02 -13.83
CA VAL A 5 20.60 -7.06 -14.47
C VAL A 5 20.58 -6.01 -15.59
N PRO A 6 20.10 -6.34 -16.80
CA PRO A 6 19.95 -5.37 -17.87
C PRO A 6 19.00 -4.23 -17.45
N HIS A 7 19.20 -3.05 -18.02
CA HIS A 7 18.29 -1.94 -17.80
C HIS A 7 16.90 -2.30 -18.30
N PHE A 8 15.88 -2.03 -17.48
CA PHE A 8 14.48 -2.21 -17.78
C PHE A 8 13.79 -0.88 -17.52
N ASP A 9 13.02 -0.40 -18.50
CA ASP A 9 12.25 0.83 -18.37
C ASP A 9 11.05 0.58 -17.45
N ASN A 10 11.02 1.29 -16.32
CA ASN A 10 9.97 1.16 -15.30
C ASN A 10 8.88 2.22 -15.43
N SER A 11 8.90 3.06 -16.47
CA SER A 11 7.98 4.19 -16.62
C SER A 11 6.51 3.77 -16.47
N GLU A 12 6.09 2.71 -17.17
CA GLU A 12 4.72 2.19 -17.09
C GLU A 12 4.37 1.63 -15.70
N LEU A 13 5.32 0.98 -15.03
CA LEU A 13 5.11 0.47 -13.68
C LEU A 13 4.98 1.62 -12.68
N ILE A 14 5.81 2.64 -12.79
CA ILE A 14 5.76 3.83 -11.93
C ILE A 14 4.41 4.54 -12.11
N GLU A 15 3.94 4.68 -13.35
CA GLU A 15 2.63 5.27 -13.63
C GLU A 15 1.48 4.41 -13.06
N GLY A 16 1.55 3.09 -13.23
CA GLY A 16 0.55 2.15 -12.72
C GLY A 16 0.42 2.14 -11.18
N TYR A 17 1.49 2.46 -10.46
CA TYR A 17 1.51 2.55 -9.00
C TYR A 17 1.46 3.99 -8.45
N ALA A 18 1.14 4.98 -9.30
CA ALA A 18 1.14 6.39 -8.90
C ALA A 18 0.15 6.70 -7.75
N MET A 19 -0.94 5.92 -7.64
CA MET A 19 -1.99 6.09 -6.63
C MET A 19 -1.92 5.05 -5.49
N THR A 20 -0.74 4.44 -5.30
CA THR A 20 -0.55 3.44 -4.25
C THR A 20 0.00 4.07 -2.98
N LEU A 21 -0.69 3.85 -1.85
CA LEU A 21 -0.21 4.20 -0.52
C LEU A 21 0.42 2.97 0.15
N ILE A 22 1.68 3.09 0.57
CA ILE A 22 2.37 2.03 1.31
C ILE A 22 2.37 2.36 2.81
N GLY A 23 1.84 1.44 3.60
CA GLY A 23 1.85 1.51 5.06
C GLY A 23 2.72 0.45 5.71
N ARG A 24 3.03 0.66 6.99
CA ARG A 24 3.77 -0.30 7.82
C ARG A 24 3.07 -0.50 9.16
N CYS A 25 2.81 -1.76 9.49
CA CYS A 25 2.42 -2.19 10.82
C CYS A 25 3.56 -1.96 11.81
N MET A 26 3.33 -1.11 12.80
CA MET A 26 4.34 -0.73 13.80
C MET A 26 4.41 -1.70 14.98
N ASN A 27 3.36 -2.49 15.23
CA ASN A 27 3.34 -3.50 16.28
C ASN A 27 2.90 -4.90 15.78
N PRO A 28 3.67 -5.55 14.86
CA PRO A 28 3.32 -6.85 14.31
C PRO A 28 3.04 -7.97 15.34
N PRO A 29 3.68 -8.03 16.52
CA PRO A 29 3.34 -9.03 17.53
C PRO A 29 1.91 -8.95 18.06
N MET A 30 1.30 -7.75 18.04
CA MET A 30 -0.06 -7.52 18.55
C MET A 30 -1.07 -7.21 17.45
N GLN A 31 -0.61 -6.86 16.25
CA GLN A 31 -1.44 -6.47 15.11
C GLN A 31 -1.24 -7.49 13.98
N ASP A 32 -2.21 -8.39 13.84
CA ASP A 32 -2.25 -9.32 12.72
C ASP A 32 -2.44 -8.56 11.40
N MET A 33 -1.64 -8.89 10.39
CA MET A 33 -1.64 -8.20 9.10
C MET A 33 -2.95 -8.38 8.33
N LYS A 34 -3.60 -9.56 8.41
CA LYS A 34 -4.87 -9.80 7.73
C LYS A 34 -5.98 -8.97 8.37
N MET A 35 -5.99 -8.92 9.70
CA MET A 35 -6.92 -8.06 10.44
C MET A 35 -6.67 -6.58 10.16
N LEU A 36 -5.41 -6.15 10.06
CA LEU A 36 -5.07 -4.77 9.73
C LEU A 36 -5.56 -4.39 8.32
N LEU A 37 -5.28 -5.23 7.32
CA LEU A 37 -5.75 -5.03 5.94
C LEU A 37 -7.28 -4.99 5.85
N TYR A 38 -7.98 -5.75 6.68
CA TYR A 38 -9.44 -5.74 6.74
C TYR A 38 -10.00 -4.52 7.47
N MET A 39 -9.43 -4.13 8.61
CA MET A 39 -9.98 -3.09 9.49
C MET A 39 -9.58 -1.68 9.06
N LEU A 40 -8.36 -1.49 8.57
CA LEU A 40 -7.80 -0.17 8.32
C LEU A 40 -8.58 0.64 7.26
N PRO A 41 -9.01 0.06 6.12
CA PRO A 41 -9.85 0.77 5.16
C PRO A 41 -11.16 1.27 5.79
N ARG A 42 -11.77 0.51 6.71
CA ARG A 42 -13.01 0.92 7.41
C ARG A 42 -12.79 2.05 8.41
N ILE A 43 -11.67 2.00 9.14
CA ILE A 43 -11.28 3.08 10.07
C ILE A 43 -11.11 4.39 9.31
N LEU A 44 -10.55 4.31 8.11
CA LEU A 44 -10.31 5.43 7.20
C LEU A 44 -11.53 5.79 6.31
N LYS A 45 -12.61 5.00 6.35
CA LYS A 45 -13.83 5.15 5.54
C LYS A 45 -13.60 5.08 4.02
N VAL A 46 -12.71 4.17 3.60
CA VAL A 46 -12.32 3.94 2.20
C VAL A 46 -12.47 2.45 1.80
N GLU A 47 -13.21 1.66 2.56
CA GLU A 47 -13.34 0.20 2.38
C GLU A 47 -13.82 -0.25 1.00
N ASP A 48 -14.65 0.54 0.33
CA ASP A 48 -15.14 0.25 -1.02
C ASP A 48 -14.35 0.97 -2.13
N LYS A 49 -13.26 1.66 -1.75
CA LYS A 49 -12.48 2.54 -2.64
C LYS A 49 -11.03 2.10 -2.82
N VAL A 50 -10.58 1.08 -2.09
CA VAL A 50 -9.18 0.64 -2.12
C VAL A 50 -9.05 -0.87 -2.18
N ALA A 51 -8.04 -1.34 -2.90
CA ALA A 51 -7.58 -2.72 -2.85
C ALA A 51 -6.36 -2.85 -1.95
N GLY A 52 -6.39 -3.78 -0.99
CA GLY A 52 -5.29 -4.01 -0.04
C GLY A 52 -4.44 -5.24 -0.35
N MET A 53 -3.12 -5.10 -0.26
CA MET A 53 -2.17 -6.21 -0.45
C MET A 53 -1.09 -6.23 0.64
N ASP A 54 -0.79 -7.43 1.16
CA ASP A 54 0.34 -7.66 2.07
C ASP A 54 1.66 -7.70 1.28
N LEU A 55 2.60 -6.82 1.64
CA LEU A 55 3.94 -6.74 1.04
C LEU A 55 5.00 -7.50 1.87
N GLY A 56 4.58 -8.18 2.93
CA GLY A 56 5.42 -8.87 3.88
C GLY A 56 6.23 -7.93 4.76
N ARG A 57 6.90 -8.51 5.77
CA ARG A 57 7.71 -7.77 6.76
C ARG A 57 6.95 -6.63 7.45
N GLY A 58 5.65 -6.84 7.67
CA GLY A 58 4.76 -5.88 8.31
C GLY A 58 4.44 -4.67 7.43
N ARG A 59 4.57 -4.75 6.11
CA ARG A 59 4.16 -3.69 5.17
C ARG A 59 2.94 -4.13 4.39
N PHE A 60 2.16 -3.15 3.97
CA PHE A 60 1.01 -3.34 3.10
C PHE A 60 0.93 -2.18 2.11
N GLN A 61 0.15 -2.38 1.06
CA GLN A 61 -0.24 -1.31 0.16
C GLN A 61 -1.75 -1.22 0.06
N PHE A 62 -2.23 -0.02 -0.21
CA PHE A 62 -3.58 0.26 -0.69
C PHE A 62 -3.50 0.99 -2.02
N ASP A 63 -4.16 0.43 -3.03
CA ASP A 63 -4.28 1.04 -4.34
C ASP A 63 -5.58 1.87 -4.37
N PHE A 64 -5.46 3.18 -4.58
CA PHE A 64 -6.57 4.13 -4.60
C PHE A 64 -6.97 4.50 -6.03
N GLU A 65 -8.25 4.85 -6.22
CA GLU A 65 -8.75 5.38 -7.50
C GLU A 65 -8.60 6.91 -7.62
N SER A 66 -8.44 7.62 -6.49
CA SER A 66 -8.45 9.09 -6.42
C SER A 66 -7.33 9.61 -5.50
N GLU A 67 -6.63 10.64 -5.97
CA GLU A 67 -5.61 11.35 -5.19
C GLU A 67 -6.23 12.10 -3.99
N GLU A 68 -7.49 12.52 -4.10
CA GLU A 68 -8.22 13.17 -3.00
C GLU A 68 -8.40 12.23 -1.81
N ASP A 69 -8.73 10.95 -2.05
CA ASP A 69 -8.87 9.95 -0.99
C ASP A 69 -7.51 9.67 -0.30
N ILE A 70 -6.41 9.64 -1.05
CA ILE A 70 -5.05 9.56 -0.48
C ILE A 70 -4.78 10.77 0.41
N LYS A 71 -5.06 11.98 -0.10
CA LYS A 71 -4.86 13.23 0.65
C LYS A 71 -5.70 13.27 1.92
N GLU A 72 -6.92 12.74 1.91
CA GLU A 72 -7.78 12.69 3.09
C GLU A 72 -7.23 11.76 4.16
N VAL A 73 -6.79 10.55 3.77
CA VAL A 73 -6.14 9.60 4.68
C VAL A 73 -4.88 10.19 5.32
N MET A 74 -4.11 11.00 4.57
CA MET A 74 -2.86 11.60 5.03
C MET A 74 -3.03 12.82 5.95
N LYS A 75 -4.25 13.34 6.13
CA LYS A 75 -4.50 14.47 7.04
C LYS A 75 -4.71 14.06 8.50
N MET A 76 -4.94 12.76 8.74
CA MET A 76 -5.16 12.20 10.08
C MET A 76 -3.84 12.10 10.85
#